data_AF-A0A9E0RSF8-F1
#
_entry.id   AF-A0A9E0RSF8-F1
#
_cell.length_a   1.000
_cell.length_b   1.000
_cell.length_c   1.000
_cell.angle_alpha   90.00
_cell.angle_beta   90.00
_cell.angle_gamma   90.00
#
_symmetry.space_group_name_H-M   'P 1'
#
loop_
_entity.id
_entity.type
_entity.pdbx_description
1 polymer ?
#
loop_
_entity_poly.entity_id
_entity_poly.type
_entity_poly.pdbx_seq_one_letter_code
_entity_poly.pdbx_strand_id
1 'polypeptide(L)'
;IGEPLRSMAAAWGIDSDQYVGRDTWNQLRLDIQSAKREKGPDTGYEHYVYRADYQLTDYIIYNLFPNNVITVGPDGIQLLRPRPHPTDPAQCLFDHWWLVNRVEGQTMTPSPSGGPDLPVEDAAHEHIRYGEKTLGTTADQDLSIAEIQQRGLNSAGYQGYWLAGQERRVQAFHERLNDLMAT
;
A
#
# COMPACT_ATOMS: atom_id res chain seq x y z
N ILE A 1 -2.93 21.13 -0.09
CA ILE A 1 -2.06 19.94 -0.28
C ILE A 1 -2.71 18.80 0.48
N GLY A 2 -2.85 17.62 -0.13
CA GLY A 2 -3.44 16.45 0.52
C GLY A 2 -2.38 15.56 1.18
N GLU A 3 -2.83 14.62 2.01
CA GLU A 3 -1.99 13.51 2.44
C GLU A 3 -1.63 12.61 1.24
N PRO A 4 -0.46 11.94 1.25
CA PRO A 4 0.52 11.89 2.35
C PRO A 4 1.61 12.98 2.29
N LEU A 5 1.61 13.85 1.26
CA LEU A 5 2.65 14.86 1.05
C LEU A 5 2.79 15.85 2.21
N ARG A 6 1.68 16.18 2.88
CA ARG A 6 1.67 17.11 4.01
C ARG A 6 2.40 16.53 5.22
N SER A 7 2.05 15.31 5.62
CA SER A 7 2.70 14.62 6.74
C SER A 7 4.17 14.32 6.45
N MET A 8 4.52 13.96 5.20
CA MET A 8 5.92 13.81 4.78
C MET A 8 6.70 15.11 4.90
N ALA A 9 6.16 16.25 4.49
CA ALA A 9 6.83 17.55 4.61
C ALA A 9 7.12 17.88 6.08
N ALA A 10 6.11 17.75 6.94
CA ALA A 10 6.24 18.03 8.36
C ALA A 10 7.29 17.15 9.05
N ALA A 11 7.35 15.85 8.71
CA ALA A 11 8.33 14.91 9.26
C ALA A 11 9.79 15.29 8.96
N TRP A 12 10.03 16.05 7.88
CA TRP A 12 11.36 16.49 7.46
C TRP A 12 11.60 17.98 7.66
N GLY A 13 10.75 18.62 8.47
CA GLY A 13 10.87 20.03 8.86
C GLY A 13 10.58 21.02 7.74
N ILE A 14 9.79 20.61 6.74
CA ILE A 14 9.37 21.46 5.62
C ILE A 14 7.97 21.98 5.88
N ASP A 15 7.83 23.30 5.89
CA ASP A 15 6.54 23.97 6.03
C ASP A 15 5.76 23.92 4.70
N SER A 16 4.81 22.98 4.62
CA SER A 16 3.99 22.79 3.43
C SER A 16 3.12 24.01 3.09
N ASP A 17 2.84 24.90 4.06
CA ASP A 17 1.96 26.05 3.85
C ASP A 17 2.61 27.13 2.96
N GLN A 18 3.94 27.06 2.75
CA GLN A 18 4.68 27.90 1.81
C GLN A 18 4.44 27.53 0.34
N TYR A 19 3.88 26.34 0.07
CA TYR A 19 3.67 25.79 -1.26
C TYR A 19 2.21 25.98 -1.71
N VAL A 20 1.90 27.21 -2.12
CA VAL A 20 0.55 27.60 -2.53
C VAL A 20 0.31 27.31 -4.01
N GLY A 21 -0.84 26.71 -4.35
CA GLY A 21 -1.23 26.36 -5.72
C GLY A 21 -0.66 25.01 -6.19
N ARG A 22 -1.32 24.37 -7.18
CA ARG A 22 -0.91 23.04 -7.66
C ARG A 22 0.47 23.01 -8.29
N ASP A 23 0.88 24.12 -8.90
CA ASP A 23 2.15 24.21 -9.62
C ASP A 23 3.37 24.12 -8.70
N THR A 24 3.21 24.44 -7.42
CA THR A 24 4.28 24.35 -6.41
C THR A 24 4.43 22.95 -5.80
N TRP A 25 3.49 22.03 -6.06
CA TRP A 25 3.51 20.69 -5.44
C TRP A 25 4.65 19.82 -5.96
N ASN A 26 5.08 20.04 -7.20
CA ASN A 26 6.28 19.39 -7.73
C ASN A 26 7.53 19.86 -6.97
N GLN A 27 7.63 21.16 -6.67
CA GLN A 27 8.74 21.70 -5.89
C GLN A 27 8.73 21.16 -4.45
N LEU A 28 7.56 21.13 -3.79
CA LEU A 28 7.42 20.51 -2.46
C LEU A 28 7.95 19.08 -2.43
N ARG A 29 7.61 18.27 -3.45
CA ARG A 29 8.13 16.91 -3.56
C ARG A 29 9.66 16.89 -3.66
N LEU A 30 10.25 17.72 -4.52
CA LEU A 30 11.71 17.81 -4.68
C LEU A 30 12.41 18.26 -3.39
N ASP A 31 11.80 19.17 -2.64
CA ASP A 31 12.36 19.67 -1.38
C ASP A 31 12.31 18.58 -0.30
N ILE A 32 11.23 17.79 -0.23
CA ILE A 32 11.15 16.61 0.64
C ILE A 32 12.24 15.59 0.27
N GLN A 33 12.41 15.31 -1.03
CA GLN A 33 13.45 14.37 -1.49
C GLN A 33 14.84 14.86 -1.09
N SER A 34 15.12 16.15 -1.27
CA SER A 34 16.40 16.77 -0.91
C SER A 34 16.65 16.72 0.61
N ALA A 35 15.65 17.06 1.42
CA ALA A 35 15.76 17.00 2.88
C ALA A 35 15.98 15.57 3.39
N LYS A 36 15.27 14.58 2.82
CA LYS A 36 15.48 13.15 3.11
C LYS A 36 16.89 12.71 2.73
N ARG A 37 17.37 13.13 1.55
CA ARG A 37 18.72 12.79 1.05
C ARG A 37 19.81 13.31 1.97
N GLU A 38 19.70 14.57 2.38
CA GLU A 38 20.70 15.27 3.18
C GLU A 38 20.70 14.78 4.63
N LYS A 39 19.53 14.70 5.27
CA LYS A 39 19.41 14.46 6.71
C LYS A 39 19.19 13.00 7.08
N GLY A 40 18.70 12.18 6.15
CA GLY A 40 18.28 10.81 6.42
C GLY A 40 19.36 9.91 7.01
N PRO A 41 20.58 9.87 6.44
CA PRO A 41 21.65 9.04 7.00
C PRO A 41 21.97 9.39 8.45
N ASP A 42 22.04 10.69 8.78
CA ASP A 42 22.34 11.18 10.11
C ASP A 42 21.21 10.93 11.13
N THR A 43 19.99 10.66 10.64
CA THR A 43 18.82 10.31 11.47
C THR A 43 18.50 8.81 11.46
N GLY A 44 19.41 7.97 10.96
CA GLY A 44 19.29 6.51 10.95
C GLY A 44 18.55 5.93 9.74
N TYR A 45 18.09 6.75 8.80
CA TYR A 45 17.53 6.32 7.51
C TYR A 45 18.64 6.02 6.48
N GLU A 46 19.62 5.21 6.87
CA GLU A 46 20.81 4.88 6.06
C GLU A 46 20.44 4.32 4.67
N HIS A 47 19.32 3.59 4.58
CA HIS A 47 18.85 3.00 3.33
C HIS A 47 18.53 4.04 2.26
N TYR A 48 18.28 5.30 2.62
CA TYR A 48 18.01 6.36 1.66
C TYR A 48 19.18 6.54 0.68
N VAL A 49 20.44 6.37 1.10
CA VAL A 49 21.63 6.55 0.24
C VAL A 49 21.57 5.70 -1.04
N TYR A 50 20.92 4.54 -0.99
CA TYR A 50 20.81 3.59 -2.09
C TYR A 50 19.54 3.76 -2.95
N ARG A 51 18.73 4.79 -2.67
CA ARG A 51 17.45 5.04 -3.35
C ARG A 51 17.57 6.15 -4.38
N ALA A 52 16.93 5.98 -5.53
CA ALA A 52 16.70 7.10 -6.45
C ALA A 52 15.74 8.12 -5.82
N ASP A 53 15.80 9.39 -6.24
CA ASP A 53 15.03 10.48 -5.60
C ASP A 53 13.52 10.23 -5.58
N TYR A 54 12.95 9.71 -6.67
CA TYR A 54 11.53 9.39 -6.71
C TYR A 54 11.12 8.35 -5.66
N GLN A 55 12.02 7.43 -5.28
CA GLN A 55 11.78 6.42 -4.25
C GLN A 55 11.75 7.00 -2.82
N LEU A 56 12.13 8.27 -2.63
CA LEU A 56 12.06 8.95 -1.34
C LEU A 56 10.66 9.52 -1.03
N THR A 57 9.79 9.65 -2.04
CA THR A 57 8.43 10.21 -1.89
C THR A 57 7.32 9.34 -2.47
N ASP A 58 7.64 8.52 -3.46
CA ASP A 58 6.63 7.81 -4.23
C ASP A 58 6.56 6.35 -3.81
N TYR A 59 5.37 5.77 -3.92
CA TYR A 59 5.15 4.34 -3.74
C TYR A 59 5.27 3.60 -5.08
N ILE A 60 6.02 2.52 -5.08
CA ILE A 60 6.10 1.60 -6.23
C ILE A 60 5.32 0.34 -5.90
N ILE A 61 4.34 0.00 -6.74
CA ILE A 61 3.46 -1.15 -6.53
C ILE A 61 3.78 -2.25 -7.53
N TYR A 62 4.30 -3.36 -7.03
CA TYR A 62 4.54 -4.58 -7.79
C TYR A 62 3.38 -5.54 -7.62
N ASN A 63 2.75 -5.95 -8.71
CA ASN A 63 1.77 -7.03 -8.73
C ASN A 63 2.45 -8.28 -9.29
N LEU A 64 2.71 -9.26 -8.43
CA LEU A 64 3.31 -10.53 -8.77
C LEU A 64 2.22 -11.59 -8.83
N PHE A 65 1.94 -12.03 -10.06
CA PHE A 65 1.01 -13.13 -10.32
C PHE A 65 1.48 -14.39 -9.56
N PRO A 66 0.58 -15.17 -8.91
CA PRO A 66 -0.88 -15.05 -9.01
C PRO A 66 -1.54 -14.12 -8.01
N ASN A 67 -0.90 -13.73 -6.91
CA ASN A 67 -1.63 -13.11 -5.80
C ASN A 67 -0.78 -12.34 -4.77
N ASN A 68 0.36 -11.78 -5.15
CA ASN A 68 1.14 -10.93 -4.24
C ASN A 68 1.17 -9.49 -4.75
N VAL A 69 0.85 -8.55 -3.86
CA VAL A 69 1.02 -7.13 -4.09
C VAL A 69 2.05 -6.61 -3.10
N ILE A 70 3.13 -6.03 -3.63
CA ILE A 70 4.20 -5.45 -2.82
C ILE A 70 4.23 -3.95 -3.10
N THR A 71 3.82 -3.17 -2.11
CA THR A 71 3.88 -1.71 -2.14
C THR A 71 5.12 -1.26 -1.41
N VAL A 72 6.09 -0.73 -2.15
CA VAL A 72 7.37 -0.27 -1.62
C VAL A 72 7.31 1.24 -1.51
N GLY A 73 7.33 1.74 -0.26
CA GLY A 73 7.52 3.14 0.05
C GLY A 73 8.95 3.45 0.51
N PRO A 74 9.26 4.73 0.75
CA PRO A 74 10.55 5.14 1.30
C PRO A 74 10.81 4.55 2.70
N ASP A 75 9.76 4.43 3.50
CA ASP A 75 9.84 4.21 4.95
C ASP A 75 9.39 2.80 5.37
N GLY A 76 8.86 2.02 4.42
CA GLY A 76 8.49 0.64 4.65
C GLY A 76 7.91 -0.04 3.41
N ILE A 77 7.67 -1.34 3.56
CA ILE A 77 7.15 -2.23 2.53
C ILE A 77 5.88 -2.88 3.06
N GLN A 78 4.79 -2.69 2.33
CA GLN A 78 3.54 -3.37 2.58
C GLN A 78 3.44 -4.59 1.64
N LEU A 79 3.25 -5.76 2.23
CA LEU A 79 3.00 -7.01 1.50
C LEU A 79 1.55 -7.42 1.72
N LEU A 80 0.80 -7.55 0.63
CA LEU A 80 -0.59 -7.97 0.60
C LEU A 80 -0.70 -9.25 -0.21
N ARG A 81 -1.37 -10.26 0.34
CA ARG A 81 -1.53 -11.56 -0.33
C ARG A 81 -2.90 -12.18 -0.06
N PRO A 82 -3.87 -12.05 -0.98
CA PRO A 82 -5.10 -12.83 -0.94
C PRO A 82 -4.83 -14.28 -1.36
N ARG A 83 -5.15 -15.24 -0.49
CA ARG A 83 -5.04 -16.68 -0.74
C ARG A 83 -6.43 -17.30 -0.81
N PRO A 84 -6.71 -18.20 -1.77
CA PRO A 84 -7.97 -18.92 -1.79
C PRO A 84 -8.22 -19.65 -0.47
N HIS A 85 -9.45 -19.62 0.03
CA HIS A 85 -9.82 -20.44 1.18
C HIS A 85 -9.83 -21.93 0.75
N PRO A 86 -9.34 -22.87 1.58
CA PRO A 86 -9.15 -24.27 1.18
C PRO A 86 -10.44 -25.01 0.81
N THR A 87 -11.59 -24.56 1.32
CA THR A 87 -12.88 -25.28 1.16
C THR A 87 -14.04 -24.40 0.70
N ASP A 88 -13.87 -23.08 0.62
CA ASP A 88 -14.96 -22.17 0.27
C ASP A 88 -14.49 -21.17 -0.79
N PRO A 89 -14.90 -21.31 -2.06
CA PRO A 89 -14.46 -20.42 -3.13
C PRO A 89 -15.00 -18.98 -2.97
N ALA A 90 -15.98 -18.73 -2.10
CA ALA A 90 -16.48 -17.39 -1.80
C ALA A 90 -15.68 -16.69 -0.69
N GLN A 91 -14.65 -17.33 -0.13
CA GLN A 91 -13.80 -16.79 0.92
C GLN A 91 -12.33 -16.77 0.50
N CYS A 92 -11.56 -15.89 1.14
CA CYS A 92 -10.11 -15.86 1.03
C CYS A 92 -9.46 -15.63 2.41
N LEU A 93 -8.21 -16.05 2.54
CA LEU A 93 -7.33 -15.62 3.62
C LEU A 93 -6.52 -14.44 3.09
N PHE A 94 -6.47 -13.32 3.81
CA PHE A 94 -5.75 -12.14 3.36
C PHE A 94 -4.57 -11.86 4.29
N ASP A 95 -3.36 -12.10 3.80
CA ASP A 95 -2.15 -11.77 4.55
C ASP A 95 -1.80 -10.29 4.33
N HIS A 96 -1.58 -9.54 5.40
CA HIS A 96 -1.18 -8.13 5.38
C HIS A 96 0.00 -7.92 6.32
N TRP A 97 1.17 -7.66 5.74
CA TRP A 97 2.41 -7.41 6.48
C TRP A 97 2.93 -6.00 6.25
N TRP A 98 3.42 -5.39 7.32
CA TRP A 98 4.15 -4.12 7.29
C TRP A 98 5.59 -4.34 7.73
N LEU A 99 6.53 -4.06 6.84
CA LEU A 99 7.95 -4.28 7.05
C LEU A 99 8.65 -2.93 7.01
N VAL A 100 9.35 -2.57 8.08
CA VAL A 100 10.05 -1.29 8.20
C VAL A 100 11.50 -1.49 8.61
N ASN A 101 12.36 -0.53 8.24
CA ASN A 101 13.71 -0.50 8.77
C ASN A 101 13.69 -0.08 10.24
N ARG A 102 14.61 -0.62 11.04
CA ARG A 102 14.81 -0.16 12.41
C ARG A 102 15.62 1.13 12.36
N VAL A 103 15.08 2.20 12.95
CA VAL A 103 15.76 3.49 13.10
C VAL A 103 15.98 3.71 14.60
N GLU A 104 17.19 4.11 14.99
CA GLU A 104 17.53 4.29 16.41
C GLU A 104 16.62 5.33 17.08
N GLY A 105 16.12 5.01 18.27
CA GLY A 105 15.19 5.86 19.01
C GLY A 105 13.74 5.84 18.49
N GLN A 106 13.47 5.21 17.35
CA GLN A 106 12.12 5.07 16.79
C GLN A 106 11.52 3.71 17.15
N THR A 107 10.52 3.71 18.04
CA THR A 107 9.81 2.49 18.46
C THR A 107 8.46 2.31 17.80
N MET A 108 7.97 3.31 17.07
CA MET A 108 6.67 3.30 16.39
C MET A 108 6.81 3.72 14.92
N THR A 109 5.91 3.23 14.07
CA THR A 109 5.78 3.60 12.66
C THR A 109 4.32 3.93 12.35
N PRO A 110 4.05 4.88 11.43
CA PRO A 110 2.72 5.03 10.87
C PRO A 110 2.20 3.72 10.27
N SER A 111 0.89 3.48 10.37
CA SER A 111 0.23 2.36 9.71
C SER A 111 0.28 2.51 8.18
N PRO A 112 0.52 1.43 7.41
CA PRO A 112 0.56 1.50 5.95
C PRO A 112 -0.82 1.75 5.30
N SER A 113 -1.91 1.73 6.07
CA SER A 113 -3.26 1.85 5.53
C SER A 113 -4.14 2.82 6.32
N GLY A 114 -3.52 3.78 7.01
CA GLY A 114 -4.26 4.81 7.75
C GLY A 114 -4.98 4.26 8.99
N GLY A 115 -4.36 3.28 9.67
CA GLY A 115 -4.70 2.85 11.03
C GLY A 115 -3.85 3.57 12.09
N PRO A 116 -3.93 3.15 13.36
CA PRO A 116 -3.05 3.67 14.41
C PRO A 116 -1.59 3.31 14.17
N ASP A 117 -0.67 4.07 14.75
CA ASP A 117 0.76 3.75 14.71
C ASP A 117 1.03 2.34 15.26
N LEU A 118 1.96 1.65 14.61
CA LEU A 118 2.35 0.26 14.90
C LEU A 118 3.73 0.23 15.55
N PRO A 119 3.99 -0.71 16.47
CA PRO A 119 5.32 -0.87 17.05
C PRO A 119 6.32 -1.38 16.01
N VAL A 120 7.58 -0.93 16.12
CA VAL A 120 8.70 -1.39 15.29
C VAL A 120 9.35 -2.61 15.96
N GLU A 121 8.65 -3.74 15.89
CA GLU A 121 9.11 -5.02 16.43
C GLU A 121 8.62 -6.19 15.58
N ASP A 122 9.20 -7.36 15.80
CA ASP A 122 8.78 -8.56 15.09
C ASP A 122 7.40 -8.98 15.60
N ALA A 123 6.39 -8.93 14.73
CA ALA A 123 5.02 -9.29 15.09
C ALA A 123 4.75 -10.78 14.84
N ALA A 124 3.99 -11.40 15.74
CA ALA A 124 3.45 -12.74 15.50
C ALA A 124 2.42 -12.71 14.37
N HIS A 125 2.30 -13.82 13.63
CA HIS A 125 1.25 -13.97 12.63
C HIS A 125 -0.10 -14.21 13.31
N GLU A 126 -0.97 -13.20 13.28
CA GLU A 126 -2.33 -13.26 13.82
C GLU A 126 -3.34 -13.61 12.72
N HIS A 127 -4.28 -14.50 13.04
CA HIS A 127 -5.44 -14.76 12.18
C HIS A 127 -6.67 -14.12 12.80
N ILE A 128 -7.28 -13.19 12.08
CA ILE A 128 -8.43 -12.41 12.56
C ILE A 128 -9.51 -12.46 11.49
N ARG A 129 -10.76 -12.56 11.92
CA ARG A 129 -11.89 -12.46 11.00
C ARG A 129 -12.10 -10.99 10.63
N TYR A 130 -12.28 -10.72 9.33
CA TYR A 130 -12.62 -9.38 8.86
C TYR A 130 -13.83 -8.82 9.63
N GLY A 131 -13.71 -7.57 10.09
CA GLY A 131 -14.69 -6.89 10.94
C GLY A 131 -14.38 -6.93 12.45
N GLU A 132 -13.50 -7.83 12.92
CA GLU A 132 -13.13 -7.92 14.35
C GLU A 132 -11.96 -6.99 14.72
N LYS A 133 -11.06 -6.70 13.77
CA LYS A 133 -9.94 -5.75 13.92
C LYS A 133 -9.77 -4.97 12.63
N THR A 134 -9.51 -3.68 12.74
CA THR A 134 -9.20 -2.82 11.59
C THR A 134 -7.81 -3.14 11.03
N LEU A 135 -7.67 -3.13 9.71
CA LEU A 135 -6.38 -3.16 9.02
C LEU A 135 -5.90 -1.76 8.62
N GLY A 136 -6.65 -0.73 9.01
CA GLY A 136 -6.49 0.66 8.59
C GLY A 136 -7.59 1.09 7.63
N THR A 137 -7.88 2.39 7.64
CA THR A 137 -8.97 3.01 6.86
C THR A 137 -9.02 2.56 5.40
N THR A 138 -7.89 2.57 4.68
CA THR A 138 -7.87 2.22 3.25
C THR A 138 -8.09 0.73 3.01
N ALA A 139 -7.45 -0.12 3.82
CA ALA A 139 -7.60 -1.57 3.70
C ALA A 139 -9.03 -2.02 4.02
N ASP A 140 -9.65 -1.43 5.06
CA ASP A 140 -11.03 -1.73 5.43
C ASP A 140 -12.02 -1.29 4.33
N GLN A 141 -11.77 -0.15 3.67
CA GLN A 141 -12.56 0.29 2.53
C GLN A 141 -12.48 -0.70 1.35
N ASP A 142 -11.28 -1.14 0.98
CA ASP A 142 -11.08 -2.10 -0.11
C ASP A 142 -11.77 -3.45 0.19
N LEU A 143 -11.62 -3.96 1.42
CA LEU A 143 -12.26 -5.22 1.83
C LEU A 143 -13.79 -5.12 1.87
N SER A 144 -14.34 -3.97 2.26
CA SER A 144 -15.79 -3.74 2.21
C SER A 144 -16.35 -3.80 0.78
N ILE A 145 -15.60 -3.28 -0.19
CA ILE A 145 -15.96 -3.34 -1.61
C ILE A 145 -15.85 -4.77 -2.12
N ALA A 146 -14.79 -5.50 -1.76
CA ALA A 146 -14.59 -6.89 -2.16
C ALA A 146 -15.77 -7.79 -1.71
N GLU A 147 -16.25 -7.61 -0.48
CA GLU A 147 -17.41 -8.34 0.04
C GLU A 147 -18.68 -8.05 -0.79
N ILE A 148 -18.95 -6.78 -1.11
CA ILE A 148 -20.09 -6.37 -1.92
C ILE A 148 -19.98 -6.93 -3.34
N GLN A 149 -18.79 -6.87 -3.95
CA GLN A 149 -18.53 -7.40 -5.29
C GLN A 149 -18.78 -8.91 -5.33
N GLN A 150 -18.26 -9.68 -4.36
CA GLN A 150 -18.47 -11.13 -4.31
C GLN A 150 -19.95 -11.51 -4.21
N ARG A 151 -20.76 -10.76 -3.43
CA ARG A 151 -22.21 -10.96 -3.38
C ARG A 151 -22.88 -10.69 -4.73
N GLY A 152 -22.47 -9.62 -5.43
CA GLY A 152 -22.99 -9.28 -6.74
C GLY A 152 -22.67 -10.34 -7.80
N LEU A 153 -21.43 -10.83 -7.81
CA LEU A 153 -20.96 -11.87 -8.73
C LEU A 153 -21.68 -13.22 -8.54
N ASN A 154 -22.16 -13.50 -7.32
CA ASN A 154 -22.95 -14.70 -7.00
C ASN A 154 -24.44 -14.60 -7.40
N SER A 155 -24.90 -13.44 -7.90
CA SER A 155 -26.30 -13.28 -8.32
C SER A 155 -26.61 -14.09 -9.58
N ALA A 156 -27.77 -14.77 -9.61
CA ALA A 156 -28.26 -15.45 -10.81
C ALA A 156 -28.53 -14.49 -11.99
N GLY A 157 -28.69 -13.19 -11.70
CA GLY A 157 -28.85 -12.14 -12.72
C GLY A 157 -27.54 -11.57 -13.25
N TYR A 158 -26.39 -11.98 -12.71
CA TYR A 158 -25.09 -11.52 -13.21
C TYR A 158 -24.80 -12.14 -14.58
N GLN A 159 -24.36 -11.33 -15.53
CA GLN A 159 -24.14 -11.74 -16.94
C GLN A 159 -22.70 -11.45 -17.43
N GLY A 160 -21.79 -11.07 -16.54
CA GLY A 160 -20.46 -10.57 -16.89
C GLY A 160 -20.30 -9.07 -16.64
N TYR A 161 -19.09 -8.57 -16.90
CA TYR A 161 -18.76 -7.14 -16.85
C TYR A 161 -17.94 -6.74 -18.08
N TRP A 162 -17.95 -5.44 -18.38
CA TRP A 162 -17.06 -4.82 -19.36
C TRP A 162 -16.02 -4.02 -18.62
N LEU A 163 -14.74 -4.30 -18.88
CA LEU A 163 -13.63 -3.57 -18.28
C LEU A 163 -13.39 -2.25 -19.03
N ALA A 164 -13.24 -1.17 -18.28
CA ALA A 164 -12.83 0.12 -18.84
C ALA A 164 -11.33 0.10 -19.21
N GLY A 165 -10.89 1.01 -20.08
CA GLY A 165 -9.48 1.10 -20.48
C GLY A 165 -8.51 1.32 -19.30
N GLN A 166 -8.97 1.93 -18.21
CA GLN A 166 -8.18 2.09 -16.98
C GLN A 166 -7.93 0.76 -16.24
N GLU A 167 -8.75 -0.26 -16.49
CA GLU A 167 -8.70 -1.57 -15.84
C GLU A 167 -7.85 -2.59 -16.60
N ARG A 168 -7.02 -2.15 -17.56
CA ARG A 168 -6.17 -3.01 -18.39
C ARG A 168 -5.30 -4.02 -17.60
N ARG A 169 -4.93 -3.70 -16.36
CA ARG A 169 -4.16 -4.63 -15.48
C ARG A 169 -5.03 -5.76 -14.94
N VAL A 170 -6.30 -5.48 -14.66
CA VAL A 170 -7.31 -6.49 -14.28
C VAL A 170 -7.59 -7.40 -15.47
N GLN A 171 -7.72 -6.82 -16.67
CA GLN A 171 -7.86 -7.60 -17.90
C GLN A 171 -6.67 -8.55 -18.11
N ALA A 172 -5.44 -8.03 -18.07
CA ALA A 172 -4.24 -8.84 -18.24
C ALA A 172 -4.12 -9.96 -17.19
N PHE A 173 -4.59 -9.73 -15.97
CA PHE A 173 -4.65 -10.76 -14.92
C PHE A 173 -5.59 -11.91 -15.33
N HIS A 174 -6.81 -11.59 -15.76
CA HIS A 174 -7.79 -12.60 -16.18
C HIS A 174 -7.35 -13.37 -17.43
N GLU A 175 -6.76 -12.69 -18.42
CA GLU A 175 -6.19 -13.33 -19.60
C GLU A 175 -5.10 -14.34 -19.21
N ARG A 176 -4.16 -13.94 -18.34
CA ARG A 176 -3.10 -14.83 -17.86
C ARG A 176 -3.65 -16.03 -17.07
N LEU A 177 -4.67 -15.81 -16.25
CA LEU A 177 -5.32 -16.88 -15.49
C LEU A 177 -6.02 -17.88 -16.43
N ASN A 178 -6.74 -17.37 -17.43
CA ASN A 178 -7.43 -18.21 -18.41
C ASN A 178 -6.45 -19.07 -19.22
N ASP A 179 -5.32 -18.51 -19.65
CA ASP A 179 -4.27 -19.27 -20.36
C ASP A 179 -3.76 -20.45 -19.53
N LEU A 180 -3.56 -20.24 -18.22
CA LEU A 180 -3.09 -21.28 -17.31
C LEU A 180 -4.16 -22.33 -16.99
N MET A 181 -5.44 -21.95 -16.99
CA MET A 181 -6.55 -22.86 -16.74
C MET A 181 -6.97 -23.66 -17.99
N ALA A 182 -6.64 -23.17 -19.18
CA ALA A 182 -6.95 -23.84 -20.44
C ALA A 182 -5.97 -24.99 -20.77
N THR A 183 -4.98 -25.22 -19.91
CA THR A 183 -3.97 -26.29 -20.04
C THR A 183 -4.32 -27.45 -19.11
#